data_AF-A0AA36MNY6-F1
#
_entry.id   AF-A0AA36MNY6-F1
#
_cell.length_a   1.000
_cell.length_b   1.000
_cell.length_c   1.000
_cell.angle_alpha   90.00
_cell.angle_beta   90.00
_cell.angle_gamma   90.00
#
_symmetry.space_group_name_H-M   'P 1'
#
loop_
_entity.id
_entity.type
_entity.pdbx_description
1 polymer ?
#
loop_
_entity_poly.entity_id
_entity_poly.type
_entity_poly.pdbx_seq_one_letter_code
_entity_poly.pdbx_strand_id
1 'polypeptide(L)'
;MGVHLTRGALGLILSYHTLLKRIAADAEEENVYVVAEDDAVLEPDFSQRLQQCLEALQGTRWDFLHVGYYDDDCSMAPLDGHLNRCLCRPIQVYGLFGAALTVRGARLLLEAKLRSELRAEFGGFWEVS
;
A
#
# COMPACT_ATOMS: atom_id res chain seq x y z
N MET A 1 -26.26 -6.37 0.80
CA MET A 1 -26.39 -5.50 -0.37
C MET A 1 -25.07 -5.52 -1.12
N GLY A 2 -25.07 -5.88 -2.41
CA GLY A 2 -23.84 -5.90 -3.22
C GLY A 2 -23.51 -4.50 -3.71
N VAL A 3 -22.30 -4.03 -3.46
CA VAL A 3 -21.80 -2.76 -4.01
C VAL A 3 -21.45 -3.01 -5.48
N HIS A 4 -22.14 -2.35 -6.41
CA HIS A 4 -21.77 -2.40 -7.82
C HIS A 4 -20.52 -1.56 -8.03
N LEU A 5 -19.41 -2.21 -8.42
CA LEU A 5 -18.19 -1.49 -8.78
C LEU A 5 -18.42 -0.67 -10.04
N THR A 6 -18.02 0.59 -10.01
CA THR A 6 -18.04 1.46 -11.18
C THR A 6 -17.00 0.98 -12.20
N ARG A 7 -17.18 1.33 -13.48
CA ARG A 7 -16.18 1.05 -14.52
C ARG A 7 -14.82 1.65 -14.18
N GLY A 8 -14.81 2.85 -13.57
CA GLY A 8 -13.58 3.50 -13.10
C GLY A 8 -12.88 2.70 -12.02
N ALA A 9 -13.62 2.23 -11.00
CA ALA A 9 -13.07 1.38 -9.95
C ALA A 9 -12.48 0.08 -10.50
N LEU A 10 -13.15 -0.57 -11.46
CA LEU A 10 -12.61 -1.75 -12.14
C LEU A 10 -11.34 -1.44 -12.93
N GLY A 11 -11.32 -0.33 -13.66
CA GLY A 11 -10.14 0.13 -14.41
C GLY A 11 -8.94 0.38 -13.50
N LEU A 12 -9.17 1.02 -12.35
CA LEU A 12 -8.14 1.28 -11.33
C LEU A 12 -7.60 -0.04 -10.76
N ILE A 13 -8.47 -0.96 -10.35
CA ILE A 13 -8.06 -2.28 -9.82
C ILE A 13 -7.19 -3.04 -10.83
N LEU A 14 -7.59 -3.07 -12.11
CA LEU A 14 -6.84 -3.79 -13.15
C LEU A 14 -5.50 -3.12 -13.47
N SER A 15 -5.46 -1.79 -13.48
CA SER A 15 -4.24 -1.02 -13.68
C SER A 15 -3.25 -1.25 -12.54
N TYR A 16 -3.73 -1.16 -11.30
CA TYR A 16 -2.92 -1.41 -10.11
C TYR A 16 -2.40 -2.85 -10.07
N HIS A 17 -3.25 -3.83 -10.36
CA HIS A 17 -2.85 -5.23 -10.43
C HIS A 17 -1.78 -5.48 -11.51
N THR A 18 -1.88 -4.82 -12.67
CA THR A 18 -0.89 -4.92 -13.74
C THR A 18 0.44 -4.32 -13.31
N LEU A 19 0.41 -3.18 -12.62
CA LEU A 19 1.59 -2.52 -12.07
C LEU A 19 2.27 -3.37 -10.99
N LEU A 20 1.50 -3.95 -10.06
CA LEU A 20 2.04 -4.85 -9.04
C LEU A 20 2.77 -6.04 -9.65
N LYS A 21 2.24 -6.63 -10.72
CA LYS A 21 2.92 -7.73 -11.44
C LYS A 21 4.26 -7.31 -12.03
N ARG A 22 4.36 -6.09 -12.54
CA ARG A 22 5.62 -5.54 -13.08
C ARG A 22 6.64 -5.35 -11.97
N ILE A 23 6.24 -4.72 -10.87
CA ILE A 23 7.12 -4.50 -9.71
C ILE A 23 7.59 -5.85 -9.14
N ALA A 24 6.68 -6.80 -8.95
CA ALA A 24 6.98 -8.12 -8.39
C ALA A 24 7.95 -8.96 -9.24
N ALA A 25 8.06 -8.65 -10.54
CA ALA A 25 8.95 -9.32 -11.47
C ALA A 25 10.36 -8.72 -11.53
N ASP A 26 10.61 -7.61 -10.81
CA ASP A 26 11.96 -7.06 -10.68
C ASP A 26 12.87 -8.06 -9.96
N ALA A 27 14.10 -8.19 -10.47
CA ALA A 27 15.13 -9.06 -9.91
C ALA A 27 15.81 -8.42 -8.69
N GLU A 28 15.81 -7.09 -8.61
CA GLU A 28 16.45 -6.34 -7.54
C GLU A 28 15.48 -6.10 -6.37
N GLU A 29 15.53 -6.98 -5.36
CA GLU A 29 14.59 -6.96 -4.21
C GLU A 29 14.60 -5.67 -3.39
N GLU A 30 15.71 -4.93 -3.44
CA GLU A 30 15.90 -3.69 -2.68
C GLU A 30 15.25 -2.47 -3.35
N ASN A 31 14.79 -2.60 -4.60
CA ASN A 31 14.14 -1.51 -5.30
C ASN A 31 12.83 -1.08 -4.63
N VAL A 32 12.66 0.24 -4.50
CA VAL A 32 11.46 0.87 -3.99
C VAL A 32 10.77 1.62 -5.13
N TYR A 33 9.49 1.31 -5.32
CA TYR A 33 8.66 1.88 -6.36
C TYR A 33 7.64 2.83 -5.77
N VAL A 34 7.54 4.04 -6.31
CA VAL A 34 6.48 4.99 -5.99
C VAL A 34 5.41 4.89 -7.07
N VAL A 35 4.18 4.70 -6.63
CA VAL A 35 2.97 4.67 -7.46
C VAL A 35 2.12 5.85 -7.05
N ALA A 36 1.65 6.61 -8.03
CA ALA A 36 0.74 7.72 -7.83
C ALA A 36 -0.31 7.71 -8.93
N GLU A 37 -1.48 8.31 -8.65
CA GLU A 37 -2.48 8.59 -9.68
C GLU A 37 -1.93 9.62 -10.69
N ASP A 38 -2.51 9.64 -11.89
CA ASP A 38 -2.03 10.47 -13.01
C ASP A 38 -2.30 11.97 -12.81
N ASP A 39 -3.24 12.31 -11.93
CA ASP A 39 -3.56 13.67 -11.51
C ASP A 39 -2.93 14.05 -10.16
N ALA A 40 -2.06 13.20 -9.60
CA ALA A 40 -1.37 13.50 -8.36
C ALA A 40 -0.43 14.70 -8.53
N VAL A 41 -0.53 15.66 -7.59
CA VAL A 41 0.39 16.80 -7.49
C VAL A 41 1.44 16.48 -6.44
N LEU A 42 2.70 16.41 -6.86
CA LEU A 42 3.83 16.22 -5.95
C LEU A 42 4.32 17.57 -5.43
N GLU A 43 4.41 17.70 -4.11
CA GLU A 43 5.03 18.86 -3.47
C GLU A 43 6.50 19.01 -3.89
N PRO A 44 7.05 20.24 -3.96
CA PRO A 44 8.44 20.47 -4.41
C PRO A 44 9.50 19.67 -3.63
N ASP A 45 9.23 19.37 -2.35
CA ASP A 45 10.12 18.61 -1.47
C ASP A 45 9.70 17.14 -1.28
N PHE A 46 8.78 16.64 -2.12
CA PHE A 46 8.24 15.29 -2.03
C PHE A 46 9.34 14.22 -1.95
N SER A 47 10.31 14.24 -2.88
CA SER A 47 11.38 13.25 -2.92
C SER A 47 12.25 13.28 -1.66
N GLN A 48 12.52 14.47 -1.12
CA GLN A 48 13.29 14.63 0.11
C GLN A 48 12.54 14.07 1.31
N ARG A 49 11.23 14.38 1.44
CA ARG A 49 10.39 13.85 2.53
C ARG A 49 10.22 12.34 2.45
N LEU A 50 10.02 11.82 1.24
CA LEU A 50 9.95 10.38 1.02
C LEU A 50 11.26 9.72 1.44
N GLN A 51 12.40 10.28 1.05
CA GLN A 51 13.71 9.77 1.45
C GLN A 51 13.88 9.76 2.97
N GLN A 52 13.47 10.81 3.69
CA GLN A 52 13.48 10.84 5.16
C GLN A 52 12.64 9.71 5.77
N CYS A 53 11.46 9.43 5.20
CA CYS A 53 10.62 8.31 5.62
C CYS A 53 11.31 6.96 5.40
N LEU A 54 11.93 6.76 4.23
CA LEU A 54 12.66 5.53 3.90
C LEU A 54 13.90 5.34 4.78
N GLU A 55 14.63 6.42 5.07
CA GLU A 55 15.76 6.42 6.00
C GLU A 55 15.32 6.06 7.42
N ALA A 56 14.19 6.59 7.89
CA ALA A 56 13.64 6.23 9.19
C ALA A 56 13.30 4.73 9.28
N LEU A 57 12.87 4.13 8.17
CA LEU A 57 12.56 2.70 8.02
C LEU A 57 13.80 1.81 7.83
N GLN A 58 15.01 2.35 7.73
CA GLN A 58 16.21 1.53 7.61
C GLN A 58 16.35 0.57 8.79
N GLY A 59 16.72 -0.68 8.50
CA GLY A 59 16.78 -1.76 9.49
C GLY A 59 15.41 -2.27 9.97
N THR A 60 14.32 -1.62 9.58
CA THR A 60 12.95 -2.08 9.84
C THR A 60 12.40 -2.79 8.61
N ARG A 61 11.76 -3.94 8.83
CA ARG A 61 11.07 -4.64 7.74
C ARG A 61 9.76 -3.92 7.42
N TRP A 62 9.64 -3.39 6.20
CA TRP A 62 8.41 -2.82 5.66
C TRP A 62 8.17 -3.33 4.23
N ASP A 63 6.92 -3.19 3.76
CA ASP A 63 6.46 -3.74 2.48
C ASP A 63 5.65 -2.72 1.67
N PHE A 64 4.86 -1.91 2.38
CA PHE A 64 3.95 -0.93 1.81
C PHE A 64 3.97 0.31 2.70
N LEU A 65 4.12 1.48 2.08
CA LEU A 65 3.93 2.77 2.70
C LEU A 65 2.83 3.49 1.94
N HIS A 66 1.73 3.83 2.60
CA HIS A 66 0.75 4.72 2.01
C HIS A 66 1.34 6.12 1.94
N VAL A 67 1.24 6.78 0.80
CA VAL A 67 1.82 8.11 0.57
C VAL A 67 0.74 9.00 -0.03
N GLY A 68 0.41 10.08 0.66
CA GLY A 68 -0.59 11.02 0.16
C GLY A 68 -1.15 11.90 1.25
N TYR A 69 -2.26 12.56 0.92
CA TYR A 69 -3.02 13.39 1.83
C TYR A 69 -4.00 12.52 2.63
N TYR A 70 -4.13 12.83 3.91
CA TYR A 70 -5.10 12.22 4.81
C TYR A 70 -6.07 13.31 5.26
N ASP A 71 -7.34 13.16 4.91
CA ASP A 71 -8.40 14.07 5.33
C ASP A 71 -8.92 13.73 6.74
N ASP A 72 -9.92 14.47 7.21
CA ASP A 72 -10.49 14.32 8.55
C ASP A 72 -11.19 12.95 8.76
N ASP A 73 -11.50 12.23 7.67
CA ASP A 73 -12.12 10.89 7.72
C ASP A 73 -11.06 9.78 7.87
N CYS A 74 -9.77 10.11 7.74
CA CYS A 74 -8.66 9.20 8.00
C CYS A 74 -8.27 9.22 9.48
N SER A 75 -8.01 8.04 10.06
CA SER A 75 -7.47 7.92 11.41
C SER A 75 -6.14 7.18 11.42
N MET A 76 -5.17 7.76 12.12
CA MET A 76 -3.80 7.26 12.24
C MET A 76 -3.42 7.19 13.72
N ALA A 77 -2.68 6.15 14.11
CA ALA A 77 -2.03 6.06 15.42
C ALA A 77 -0.56 6.50 15.31
N PRO A 78 0.01 7.09 16.37
CA PRO A 78 1.44 7.33 16.42
C PRO A 78 2.22 6.01 16.39
N LEU A 79 3.46 6.07 15.90
CA LEU A 79 4.43 4.99 16.06
C LEU A 79 5.30 5.24 17.31
N ASP A 80 6.04 4.23 17.73
CA ASP A 80 6.99 4.37 18.83
C ASP A 80 8.34 4.92 18.34
N GLY A 81 9.04 5.63 19.23
CA GLY A 81 10.43 6.05 18.99
C GLY A 81 10.60 7.10 17.87
N HIS A 82 11.69 7.01 17.13
CA HIS A 82 12.06 8.01 16.11
C HIS A 82 11.17 7.97 14.87
N LEU A 83 10.50 6.83 14.60
CA LEU A 83 9.60 6.66 13.46
C LEU A 83 8.42 7.64 13.51
N ASN A 84 7.94 7.98 14.71
CA ASN A 84 6.80 8.88 14.90
C ASN A 84 7.03 10.32 14.40
N ARG A 85 8.25 10.67 14.01
CA ARG A 85 8.59 11.99 13.46
C ARG A 85 8.11 12.19 12.03
N CYS A 86 8.00 11.11 11.27
CA CYS A 86 7.69 11.15 9.84
C CYS A 86 6.70 10.06 9.39
N LEU A 87 6.35 9.13 10.26
CA LEU A 87 5.49 7.98 9.95
C LEU A 87 4.43 7.80 11.03
N CYS A 88 3.29 7.28 10.61
CA CYS A 88 2.19 6.91 11.48
C CYS A 88 1.58 5.59 11.02
N ARG A 89 0.87 4.91 11.94
CA ARG A 89 0.19 3.65 11.65
C ARG A 89 -1.23 3.95 11.18
N PRO A 90 -1.65 3.52 9.98
CA PRO A 90 -3.04 3.65 9.58
C PRO A 90 -3.95 2.81 10.48
N ILE A 91 -5.01 3.42 11.02
CA ILE A 91 -6.14 2.73 11.63
C ILE A 91 -7.24 2.59 10.58
N GLN A 92 -7.57 3.70 9.92
CA GLN A 92 -8.58 3.77 8.87
C GLN A 92 -8.16 4.80 7.85
N VAL A 93 -7.95 4.35 6.61
CA VAL A 93 -7.57 5.20 5.48
C VAL A 93 -8.44 4.81 4.30
N TYR A 94 -8.91 5.81 3.57
CA TYR A 94 -9.73 5.62 2.38
C TYR A 94 -8.98 6.02 1.12
N GLY A 95 -9.28 5.32 0.03
CA GLY A 95 -8.60 5.55 -1.24
C GLY A 95 -7.15 5.06 -1.24
N LEU A 96 -6.51 5.22 -2.40
CA LEU A 96 -5.10 4.93 -2.61
C LEU A 96 -4.55 5.95 -3.60
N PHE A 97 -4.25 7.14 -3.09
CA PHE A 97 -3.74 8.24 -3.92
C PHE A 97 -2.28 8.04 -4.32
N GLY A 98 -1.52 7.38 -3.45
CA GLY A 98 -0.15 7.02 -3.71
C GLY A 98 0.39 5.99 -2.72
N ALA A 99 1.44 5.29 -3.14
CA ALA A 99 2.13 4.31 -2.32
C ALA A 99 3.60 4.23 -2.69
N ALA A 100 4.43 3.93 -1.69
CA ALA A 100 5.75 3.35 -1.91
C ALA A 100 5.70 1.86 -1.60
N LEU A 101 6.29 1.05 -2.47
CA LEU A 101 6.24 -0.42 -2.45
C LEU A 101 7.63 -0.99 -2.61
N THR A 102 7.94 -2.03 -1.84
CA THR A 102 9.07 -2.90 -2.16
C THR A 102 8.64 -3.98 -3.16
N VAL A 103 9.60 -4.63 -3.83
CA VAL A 103 9.35 -5.81 -4.68
C VAL A 103 8.59 -6.89 -3.90
N ARG A 104 9.03 -7.17 -2.67
CA ARG A 104 8.35 -8.11 -1.76
C ARG A 104 6.92 -7.68 -1.43
N GLY A 105 6.72 -6.40 -1.14
CA GLY A 105 5.39 -5.85 -0.85
C GLY A 105 4.42 -6.02 -2.02
N ALA A 106 4.89 -5.82 -3.25
CA ALA A 106 4.07 -6.07 -4.44
C ALA A 106 3.64 -7.53 -4.58
N ARG A 107 4.54 -8.49 -4.30
CA ARG A 107 4.22 -9.93 -4.27
C ARG A 107 3.19 -10.25 -3.19
N LEU A 108 3.39 -9.75 -1.97
CA LEU A 108 2.46 -9.96 -0.86
C LEU A 108 1.06 -9.42 -1.18
N LEU A 109 0.95 -8.26 -1.83
CA LEU A 109 -0.34 -7.71 -2.24
C LEU A 109 -1.02 -8.55 -3.34
N LEU A 110 -0.26 -9.08 -4.30
CA LEU A 110 -0.80 -10.00 -5.31
C LEU A 110 -1.29 -11.30 -4.68
N GLU A 111 -0.59 -11.83 -3.68
CA GLU A 111 -0.96 -13.05 -2.95
C GLU A 111 -2.13 -12.84 -1.98
N ALA A 112 -2.27 -11.64 -1.40
CA ALA A 112 -3.38 -11.31 -0.52
C ALA A 112 -4.73 -11.51 -1.22
N LYS A 113 -4.76 -11.26 -2.54
CA LYS A 113 -5.91 -11.53 -3.42
C LYS A 113 -6.31 -13.02 -3.44
N LEU A 114 -5.33 -13.92 -3.40
CA LEU A 114 -5.57 -15.37 -3.37
C LEU A 114 -6.23 -15.82 -2.06
N ARG A 115 -5.91 -15.20 -0.92
CA ARG A 115 -6.48 -15.62 0.38
C ARG A 115 -7.92 -15.15 0.59
N SER A 116 -8.29 -13.99 0.03
CA SER A 116 -9.69 -13.55 0.04
C SER A 116 -10.56 -14.35 -0.92
N GLU A 117 -10.03 -14.74 -2.09
CA GLU A 117 -10.73 -15.60 -3.06
C GLU A 117 -10.86 -17.04 -2.53
N LEU A 118 -9.80 -17.62 -1.94
CA LEU A 118 -9.86 -18.94 -1.27
C LEU A 118 -10.82 -18.96 -0.07
N ARG A 119 -10.92 -17.88 0.73
CA ARG A 119 -11.92 -17.78 1.80
C ARG A 119 -13.37 -17.66 1.28
N ALA A 120 -13.56 -17.10 0.09
CA ALA A 120 -14.87 -16.99 -0.55
C ALA A 120 -15.26 -18.29 -1.29
N GLU A 121 -14.29 -19.03 -1.83
CA GLU A 121 -14.51 -20.29 -2.55
C GLU A 121 -14.59 -21.51 -1.62
N PHE A 122 -13.92 -21.48 -0.46
CA PHE A 122 -13.88 -22.55 0.55
C PHE A 122 -14.44 -22.10 1.91
N GLY A 123 -15.60 -21.46 1.90
CA GLY A 123 -16.23 -20.87 3.09
C GLY A 123 -16.14 -21.72 4.37
N GLY A 124 -15.76 -21.07 5.48
CA GLY A 124 -15.98 -21.57 6.83
C GLY A 124 -14.72 -22.02 7.58
N PHE A 125 -14.57 -21.44 8.78
CA PHE A 125 -14.00 -22.02 10.00
C PHE A 125 -12.77 -22.93 9.89
N TRP A 126 -11.63 -22.46 10.43
CA TRP A 126 -10.79 -23.27 11.32
C TRP A 126 -10.13 -22.33 12.35
N GLU A 127 -10.69 -22.24 13.55
CA GLU A 127 -9.88 -22.08 14.76
C GLU A 127 -9.22 -23.43 15.00
N VAL A 128 -7.91 -23.45 15.18
CA VAL A 128 -7.26 -24.52 15.91
C VAL A 128 -6.36 -23.87 16.94
N SER A 129 -6.69 -24.17 18.19
CA SER A 129 -6.02 -23.82 19.44
C SER A 129 -4.54 -24.15 19.48
#